data_AF-A0A967YSS1-F1
#
_entry.id   AF-A0A967YSS1-F1
#
_cell.length_a   1.000
_cell.length_b   1.000
_cell.length_c   1.000
_cell.angle_alpha   90.00
_cell.angle_beta   90.00
_cell.angle_gamma   90.00
#
_symmetry.space_group_name_H-M   'P 1'
#
loop_
_entity.id
_entity.type
_entity.pdbx_description
1 polymer ?
#
loop_
_entity_poly.entity_id
_entity_poly.type
_entity_poly.pdbx_seq_one_letter_code
_entity_poly.pdbx_strand_id
1 'polypeptide(L)' 'KNLDYMKDLGFPGEYPFTRGLHATMYRGRLWTMRQFSGFGTAEQTNQRFKYLLKEGETGLSIAFDYPTITGYDSDH' A
#
# COMPACT_ATOMS: atom_id res chain seq x y z
N LYS A 1 -11.46 6.96 -32.23
CA LYS A 1 -11.84 8.12 -31.38
C LYS A 1 -10.66 9.08 -31.34
N ASN A 2 -10.88 10.38 -31.52
CA ASN A 2 -9.83 11.40 -31.53
C ASN A 2 -9.26 11.56 -30.12
N LEU A 3 -8.04 11.06 -29.89
CA LEU A 3 -7.25 11.30 -28.69
C LEU A 3 -6.39 12.54 -28.93
N ASP A 4 -6.52 13.56 -28.09
CA ASP A 4 -5.56 14.66 -28.06
C ASP A 4 -4.42 14.27 -27.12
N TYR A 5 -3.26 13.93 -27.69
CA TYR A 5 -2.14 13.38 -26.94
C TYR A 5 -1.68 14.29 -25.79
N MET A 6 -1.59 15.60 -26.03
CA MET A 6 -1.07 16.53 -25.02
C MET A 6 -2.08 16.82 -23.94
N LYS A 7 -3.36 16.91 -24.30
CA LYS A 7 -4.43 17.20 -23.35
C LYS A 7 -4.88 15.97 -22.55
N ASP A 8 -5.05 14.83 -23.21
CA ASP A 8 -5.68 13.64 -22.61
C ASP A 8 -4.66 12.73 -21.90
N LEU A 9 -3.39 12.72 -22.36
CA LEU A 9 -2.32 11.96 -21.71
C LEU A 9 -1.38 12.84 -20.87
N GLY A 10 -0.97 13.99 -21.41
CA GLY A 10 -0.06 14.92 -20.74
C GLY A 10 1.31 14.32 -20.36
N PHE A 11 2.00 14.98 -19.44
CA PHE A 11 3.22 14.49 -18.81
C PHE A 11 2.93 13.92 -17.41
N PRO A 12 3.72 12.93 -16.92
CA PRO A 12 3.59 12.49 -15.53
C PRO A 12 3.86 13.65 -14.57
N GLY A 13 3.12 13.71 -13.46
CA GLY A 13 3.22 14.82 -12.51
C GLY A 13 2.39 16.05 -12.85
N GLU A 14 1.67 16.04 -13.98
CA GLU A 14 0.81 17.13 -14.43
C GLU A 14 -0.60 16.61 -14.72
N TYR A 15 -1.63 17.44 -14.54
CA TYR A 15 -3.00 17.08 -14.92
C TYR A 15 -3.03 16.69 -16.41
N PRO A 16 -3.74 15.61 -16.81
CA PRO A 16 -4.71 14.80 -16.05
C PRO A 16 -4.11 13.64 -15.24
N PHE A 17 -2.79 13.58 -15.06
CA PHE A 17 -2.07 12.53 -14.32
C PHE A 17 -2.24 11.11 -14.90
N THR A 18 -2.72 11.00 -16.14
CA THR A 18 -2.92 9.71 -16.83
C THR A 18 -1.64 8.89 -16.87
N ARG A 19 -0.47 9.54 -16.92
CA ARG A 19 0.85 8.90 -16.97
C ARG A 19 1.53 8.76 -15.61
N GLY A 20 0.85 9.10 -14.52
CA GLY A 20 1.33 9.00 -13.15
C GLY A 20 1.31 10.32 -12.40
N LEU A 21 1.17 10.22 -11.08
CA LEU A 21 1.05 11.37 -10.17
C LEU A 21 2.38 12.11 -9.95
N HIS A 22 3.52 11.47 -10.16
CA HIS A 22 4.84 12.05 -9.89
C HIS A 22 5.67 12.14 -11.17
N ALA A 23 6.37 13.24 -11.40
CA ALA A 23 7.16 13.46 -12.63
C ALA A 23 8.22 12.37 -12.90
N THR A 24 8.84 11.84 -11.84
CA THR A 24 9.89 10.82 -11.96
C THR A 24 9.41 9.38 -11.73
N MET A 25 8.18 9.21 -11.22
CA MET A 25 7.62 7.92 -10.81
C MET A 25 8.67 7.01 -10.14
N TYR A 26 8.74 5.74 -10.56
CA TYR A 26 9.61 4.71 -10.00
C TYR A 26 11.09 4.86 -10.34
N ARG A 27 11.47 5.82 -11.21
CA ARG A 27 12.88 6.20 -11.40
C ARG A 27 13.41 7.05 -10.24
N GLY A 28 12.52 7.76 -9.53
CA GLY A 28 12.86 8.54 -8.34
C GLY A 28 12.64 7.75 -7.05
N ARG A 29 11.49 7.08 -6.91
CA ARG A 29 11.16 6.26 -5.74
C ARG A 29 10.29 5.08 -6.15
N LEU A 30 10.72 3.86 -5.83
CA LEU A 30 9.92 2.65 -6.04
C LEU A 30 8.61 2.72 -5.25
N TRP A 31 7.61 1.94 -5.68
CA TRP A 31 6.39 1.78 -4.89
C TRP A 31 6.71 1.15 -3.53
N THR A 32 5.80 1.34 -2.57
CA THR A 32 5.94 0.69 -1.27
C THR A 32 5.55 -0.77 -1.41
N MET A 33 6.49 -1.68 -1.16
CA MET A 33 6.19 -3.10 -0.97
C MET A 33 5.54 -3.26 0.39
N ARG A 34 4.25 -3.65 0.41
CA ARG A 34 3.40 -3.70 1.59
C ARG A 34 2.53 -4.95 1.53
N GLN A 35 2.89 -5.95 2.30
CA GLN A 35 2.14 -7.18 2.48
C GLN A 35 1.02 -6.97 3.49
N PHE A 36 -0.16 -7.44 3.16
CA PHE A 36 -1.27 -7.51 4.10
C PHE A 36 -1.05 -8.69 5.05
N SER A 37 -0.87 -8.42 6.34
CA SER A 37 -0.48 -9.44 7.32
C SER A 37 -1.01 -9.13 8.72
N GLY A 38 -1.39 -10.17 9.45
CA GLY A 38 -1.86 -10.07 10.83
C GLY A 38 -2.59 -11.36 11.20
N PHE A 39 -2.27 -11.91 12.37
CA PHE A 39 -2.91 -13.10 12.92
C PHE A 39 -2.61 -13.25 14.40
N GLY A 40 -3.51 -13.91 15.12
CA GLY A 40 -3.33 -14.25 16.53
C GLY A 40 -3.15 -13.01 17.40
N THR A 41 -2.18 -13.04 18.31
CA THR A 41 -1.92 -11.93 19.23
C THR A 41 -1.08 -10.82 18.60
N ALA A 42 -1.02 -9.67 19.27
CA ALA A 42 -0.17 -8.55 18.88
C ALA A 42 1.31 -8.95 18.78
N GLU A 43 1.80 -9.81 19.68
CA GLU A 43 3.18 -10.30 19.70
C GLU A 43 3.50 -11.16 18.46
N GLN A 44 2.58 -12.05 18.07
CA GLN A 44 2.74 -12.90 16.89
C GLN A 44 2.76 -12.05 15.60
N THR A 45 1.84 -11.09 15.51
CA THR A 45 1.81 -10.13 14.39
C THR A 45 3.07 -9.25 14.36
N ASN A 46 3.60 -8.83 15.51
CA ASN A 46 4.86 -8.08 15.61
C ASN A 46 6.06 -8.88 15.10
N GLN A 47 6.17 -10.16 15.49
CA GLN A 47 7.20 -11.06 14.98
C GLN A 47 7.12 -11.19 13.46
N ARG A 48 5.90 -11.31 12.91
CA ARG A 48 5.69 -11.34 11.46
C ARG A 48 6.14 -10.05 10.77
N PHE A 49 5.81 -8.88 11.32
CA PHE A 49 6.25 -7.61 10.73
C PHE A 49 7.77 -7.46 10.74
N LYS A 50 8.44 -7.82 11.84
CA LYS A 50 9.90 -7.79 11.89
C LYS A 50 10.53 -8.72 10.85
N TYR A 51 9.97 -9.91 10.66
CA TYR A 51 10.38 -10.84 9.62
C TYR A 51 10.22 -10.21 8.23
N LEU A 52 9.05 -9.66 7.89
CA LEU A 52 8.80 -9.09 6.57
C LEU A 52 9.66 -7.85 6.28
N LEU A 53 9.87 -6.98 7.27
CA LEU A 53 10.78 -5.83 7.15
C LEU A 53 12.22 -6.30 6.86
N LYS A 54 12.67 -7.39 7.51
CA LYS A 54 13.98 -7.99 7.25
C LYS A 54 14.08 -8.54 5.82
N GLU A 55 13.00 -9.11 5.29
CA GLU A 55 12.93 -9.64 3.92
C GLU A 55 12.67 -8.56 2.84
N GLY A 56 12.71 -7.28 3.20
CA GLY A 56 12.66 -6.17 2.24
C GLY A 56 11.28 -5.52 2.07
N GLU A 57 10.31 -5.82 2.94
CA GLU A 57 9.09 -5.03 3.03
C GLU A 57 9.42 -3.58 3.41
N THR A 58 8.72 -2.61 2.81
CA THR A 58 8.99 -1.17 2.99
C THR A 58 7.80 -0.40 3.58
N GLY A 59 6.71 -1.09 3.91
CA GLY A 59 5.59 -0.54 4.65
C GLY A 59 4.71 -1.64 5.25
N LEU A 60 4.10 -1.38 6.41
CA LEU A 60 3.31 -2.37 7.14
C LEU A 60 1.82 -2.26 6.82
N SER A 61 1.12 -3.37 6.62
CA SER A 61 -0.35 -3.40 6.53
C SER A 61 -0.91 -4.47 7.44
N ILE A 62 -1.78 -4.06 8.36
CA ILE A 62 -2.30 -4.92 9.41
C ILE A 62 -3.67 -5.50 9.05
N ALA A 63 -3.79 -6.83 9.14
CA ALA A 63 -5.07 -7.52 9.14
C ALA A 63 -5.53 -7.75 10.58
N PHE A 64 -6.81 -7.48 10.86
CA PHE A 64 -7.43 -7.74 12.15
C PHE A 64 -8.37 -8.93 12.07
N ASP A 65 -8.69 -9.54 13.21
CA ASP A 65 -9.71 -10.57 13.30
C ASP A 65 -11.13 -9.97 13.16
N TYR A 66 -12.10 -10.85 12.94
CA TYR A 66 -13.49 -10.44 12.71
C TYR A 66 -14.10 -9.69 13.92
N PRO A 67 -13.92 -10.13 15.18
CA PRO A 67 -14.40 -9.38 16.36
C PRO A 67 -13.91 -7.93 16.36
N THR A 68 -12.60 -7.71 16.17
CA THR A 68 -12.03 -6.34 16.12
C THR A 68 -12.65 -5.51 14.99
N ILE A 69 -12.83 -6.09 13.80
CA ILE A 69 -13.41 -5.39 12.63
C ILE A 69 -14.88 -5.02 12.87
N THR A 70 -15.60 -5.83 13.66
CA THR A 70 -17.02 -5.61 13.99
C THR A 70 -17.25 -4.88 15.31
N GLY A 71 -16.18 -4.56 16.05
CA GLY A 71 -16.24 -3.79 17.29
C GLY A 71 -16.59 -4.61 18.54
N TYR A 72 -16.39 -5.93 18.51
CA TYR A 72 -16.56 -6.80 19.67
C TYR A 72 -15.22 -7.10 20.35
N ASP A 73 -15.23 -7.11 21.68
CA ASP A 73 -14.10 -7.63 22.47
C ASP A 73 -13.96 -9.15 22.27
N SER A 74 -12.78 -9.69 22.55
CA SER A 74 -12.52 -11.12 22.35
C SER A 74 -13.32 -12.05 23.28
N ASP A 75 -13.92 -11.51 24.35
CA ASP A 75 -14.69 -12.22 25.36
C ASP A 75 -16.20 -11.88 25.36
N HIS A 76 -16.69 -11.20 24.31
CA HIS A 76 -18.11 -10.91 24.11
C HIS A 76 -19.00 -12.16 23.95
#